data_AF-A0A015JAJ8-F1
#
_entry.id   AF-A0A015JAJ8-F1
#
_cell.length_a   1.000
_cell.length_b   1.000
_cell.length_c   1.000
_cell.angle_alpha   90.00
_cell.angle_beta   90.00
_cell.angle_gamma   90.00
#
_symmetry.space_group_name_H-M   'P 1'
#
loop_
_entity.id
_entity.type
_entity.pdbx_description
1 polymer ?
#
loop_
_entity_poly.entity_id
_entity_poly.type
_entity_poly.pdbx_seq_one_letter_code
_entity_poly.pdbx_strand_id
1 'polypeptide(L)'
;MNLLIGLLSNAIEEDNNRVSYLMQKAEILAEIELFYLLPHQRRWQTWFPEVIHYYADIDKTRGEVQRLIKEGEWDTKEFTEMRNNLLKELKIKHNPIDNEVILEQLKSHEKLLKELCSK
;
A
#
# COMPACT_ATOMS: atom_id res chain seq x y z
N MET A 1 -5.06 18.14 -41.01
CA MET A 1 -5.95 17.38 -40.08
C MET A 1 -5.31 16.06 -39.63
N ASN A 2 -4.70 15.26 -40.53
CA ASN A 2 -4.04 13.98 -40.16
C ASN A 2 -2.82 14.14 -39.24
N LEU A 3 -2.07 15.23 -39.38
CA LEU A 3 -0.91 15.53 -38.52
C LEU A 3 -1.33 15.79 -37.07
N LEU A 4 -2.46 16.48 -36.86
CA LEU A 4 -3.01 16.75 -35.53
C LEU A 4 -3.51 15.45 -34.87
N ILE A 5 -4.18 14.59 -35.65
CA ILE A 5 -4.66 13.28 -35.19
C ILE A 5 -3.47 12.38 -34.81
N GLY A 6 -2.39 12.38 -35.59
CA GLY A 6 -1.17 11.62 -35.28
C GLY A 6 -0.47 12.10 -34.01
N LEU A 7 -0.33 13.41 -33.82
CA LEU A 7 0.25 13.98 -32.60
C LEU A 7 -0.60 13.69 -31.36
N LEU A 8 -1.92 13.80 -31.49
CA LEU A 8 -2.85 13.50 -30.40
C LEU A 8 -2.79 12.01 -30.02
N SER A 9 -2.72 11.11 -31.00
CA SER A 9 -2.63 9.67 -30.74
C SER A 9 -1.35 9.30 -29.99
N ASN A 10 -0.22 9.90 -30.35
CA ASN A 10 1.05 9.68 -29.65
C ASN A 10 0.99 10.18 -28.20
N ALA A 11 0.41 11.37 -27.96
CA ALA A 11 0.25 11.91 -26.62
C ALA A 11 -0.68 11.03 -25.75
N ILE A 12 -1.78 10.54 -26.33
CA ILE A 12 -2.69 9.61 -25.64
C ILE A 12 -1.97 8.30 -25.29
N GLU A 13 -1.14 7.78 -26.19
CA GLU A 13 -0.39 6.53 -25.95
C GLU A 13 0.66 6.69 -24.84
N GLU A 14 1.33 7.84 -24.80
CA GLU A 14 2.29 8.20 -23.74
C GLU A 14 1.59 8.38 -22.37
N ASP A 15 0.38 8.96 -22.36
CA ASP A 15 -0.42 9.18 -21.15
C ASP A 15 -1.38 8.04 -20.80
N ASN A 16 -1.42 6.94 -21.56
CA ASN A 16 -2.27 5.77 -21.32
C ASN A 16 -1.75 4.91 -20.16
N ASN A 17 -1.56 5.55 -19.00
CA ASN A 17 -1.15 4.92 -17.77
C ASN A 17 -2.38 4.56 -16.93
N ARG A 18 -2.63 3.25 -16.80
CA ARG A 18 -3.70 2.70 -15.95
C ARG A 18 -3.62 3.21 -14.51
N VAL A 19 -2.43 3.45 -13.97
CA VAL A 19 -2.24 3.97 -12.62
C VAL A 19 -2.74 5.40 -12.51
N SER A 20 -2.35 6.28 -13.45
CA SER A 20 -2.82 7.67 -13.51
C SER A 20 -4.35 7.76 -13.66
N TYR A 21 -4.94 6.90 -14.50
CA TYR A 21 -6.39 6.80 -14.65
C TYR A 21 -7.10 6.45 -13.32
N LEU A 22 -6.59 5.45 -12.60
CA LEU A 22 -7.17 5.05 -11.32
C LEU A 22 -7.02 6.14 -10.25
N MET A 23 -5.89 6.84 -10.25
CA MET A 23 -5.63 7.95 -9.33
C MET A 23 -6.62 9.10 -9.56
N GLN A 24 -6.77 9.56 -10.81
CA GLN A 24 -7.73 10.61 -11.16
C GLN A 24 -9.17 10.18 -10.85
N LYS A 25 -9.51 8.91 -11.10
CA LYS A 25 -10.82 8.36 -10.77
C LYS A 25 -11.10 8.40 -9.27
N ALA A 26 -10.10 8.11 -8.43
CA ALA A 26 -10.23 8.19 -6.97
C ALA A 26 -10.38 9.65 -6.49
N GLU A 27 -9.61 10.57 -7.06
CA GLU A 27 -9.69 12.01 -6.77
C GLU A 27 -11.08 12.57 -7.09
N ILE A 28 -11.60 12.29 -8.29
CA ILE A 28 -12.96 12.69 -8.70
C ILE A 28 -14.03 12.09 -7.77
N LEU A 29 -13.88 10.82 -7.37
CA LEU A 29 -14.82 10.20 -6.44
C LEU A 29 -14.82 10.89 -5.06
N ALA A 30 -13.65 11.26 -4.55
CA ALA A 30 -13.51 11.98 -3.29
C ALA A 30 -14.14 13.39 -3.37
N GLU A 31 -13.96 14.09 -4.49
CA GLU A 31 -14.61 15.39 -4.73
C GLU A 31 -16.14 15.26 -4.79
N ILE A 32 -16.66 14.25 -5.50
CA ILE A 32 -18.09 13.97 -5.56
C ILE A 32 -18.63 13.69 -4.15
N GLU A 33 -17.94 12.87 -3.38
CA GLU A 33 -18.37 12.54 -2.02
C GLU A 33 -18.39 13.74 -1.08
N LEU A 34 -17.35 14.58 -1.15
CA LEU A 34 -17.19 15.72 -0.26
C LEU A 34 -18.15 16.87 -0.60
N PHE A 35 -18.35 17.17 -1.89
CA PHE A 35 -19.06 18.38 -2.32
C PHE A 35 -20.49 18.12 -2.83
N TYR A 36 -20.78 16.93 -3.34
CA TYR A 36 -22.03 16.70 -4.10
C TYR A 36 -22.99 15.71 -3.45
N LEU A 37 -22.62 15.04 -2.35
CA LEU A 37 -23.49 14.06 -1.67
C LEU A 37 -24.04 14.56 -0.32
N LEU A 38 -25.35 14.43 -0.16
CA LEU A 38 -26.03 14.67 1.11
C LEU A 38 -25.70 13.55 2.14
N PRO A 39 -25.75 13.83 3.46
CA PRO A 39 -25.39 12.86 4.49
C PRO A 39 -26.16 11.53 4.45
N HIS A 40 -27.37 11.51 3.89
CA HIS A 40 -28.15 10.29 3.74
C HIS A 40 -27.75 9.46 2.51
N GLN A 41 -27.26 10.10 1.44
CA GLN A 41 -26.77 9.42 0.22
C GLN A 41 -25.45 8.70 0.49
N ARG A 42 -24.57 9.30 1.31
CA ARG A 42 -23.33 8.65 1.77
C ARG A 42 -23.55 7.38 2.61
N ARG A 43 -24.75 7.23 3.18
CA ARG A 43 -25.14 6.04 3.97
C ARG A 43 -25.84 4.97 3.14
N TRP A 44 -26.02 5.19 1.83
CA TRP A 44 -26.56 4.15 0.94
C TRP A 44 -25.48 3.13 0.60
N GLN A 45 -25.53 2.00 1.29
CA GLN A 45 -24.60 0.87 1.09
C GLN A 45 -24.55 0.37 -0.36
N THR A 46 -25.65 0.52 -1.11
CA THR A 46 -25.70 0.16 -2.53
C THR A 46 -24.76 1.03 -3.39
N TRP A 47 -24.53 2.28 -3.02
CA TRP A 47 -23.71 3.24 -3.76
C TRP A 47 -22.31 3.37 -3.16
N PHE A 48 -22.20 3.27 -1.83
CA PHE A 48 -20.95 3.29 -1.08
C PHE A 48 -20.89 2.07 -0.15
N PRO A 49 -20.42 0.92 -0.66
CA PRO A 49 -20.27 -0.26 0.17
C PRO A 49 -19.17 -0.04 1.21
N GLU A 50 -19.36 -0.63 2.39
CA GLU A 50 -18.35 -0.59 3.47
C GLU A 50 -17.06 -1.32 3.08
N VAL A 51 -17.16 -2.33 2.20
CA VAL A 51 -16.04 -3.14 1.72
C VAL A 51 -16.12 -3.28 0.20
N ILE A 52 -15.00 -3.05 -0.49
CA ILE A 52 -14.88 -3.22 -1.95
C ILE A 52 -14.06 -4.48 -2.22
N HIS A 53 -14.65 -5.44 -2.93
CA HIS A 53 -13.94 -6.64 -3.38
C HIS A 53 -13.22 -6.36 -4.69
N TYR A 54 -11.90 -6.57 -4.73
CA TYR A 54 -11.10 -6.46 -5.95
C TYR A 54 -10.40 -7.78 -6.25
N TYR A 55 -10.37 -8.15 -7.53
CA TYR A 55 -9.61 -9.31 -8.00
C TYR A 55 -8.14 -8.93 -8.17
N ALA A 56 -7.29 -9.48 -7.31
CA ALA A 56 -5.84 -9.34 -7.41
C ALA A 56 -5.21 -10.69 -7.79
N ASP A 57 -4.19 -10.62 -8.65
CA ASP A 57 -3.38 -11.77 -9.02
C ASP A 57 -2.46 -12.14 -7.85
N ILE A 58 -2.53 -13.39 -7.38
CA ILE A 58 -1.80 -13.87 -6.21
C ILE A 58 -0.28 -13.66 -6.34
N ASP A 59 0.29 -13.89 -7.52
CA ASP A 59 1.72 -13.79 -7.73
C ASP A 59 2.19 -12.34 -7.73
N LYS A 60 1.42 -11.46 -8.38
CA LYS A 60 1.68 -10.01 -8.34
C LYS A 60 1.55 -9.46 -6.94
N THR A 61 0.47 -9.80 -6.24
CA THR A 61 0.26 -9.36 -4.85
C THR A 61 1.38 -9.84 -3.94
N ARG A 62 1.83 -11.09 -4.08
CA ARG A 62 2.97 -11.60 -3.31
C ARG A 62 4.25 -10.79 -3.55
N GLY A 63 4.55 -10.45 -4.81
CA GLY A 63 5.73 -9.65 -5.15
C GLY A 63 5.68 -8.23 -4.55
N GLU A 64 4.53 -7.58 -4.66
CA GLU A 64 4.30 -6.23 -4.09
C GLU A 64 4.44 -6.22 -2.56
N VAL A 65 3.81 -7.19 -1.87
CA VAL A 65 3.91 -7.31 -0.41
C VAL A 65 5.35 -7.54 0.03
N GLN A 66 6.11 -8.38 -0.67
CA GLN A 66 7.54 -8.57 -0.38
C GLN A 66 8.37 -7.32 -0.62
N ARG A 67 8.03 -6.49 -1.62
CA ARG A 67 8.69 -5.19 -1.84
C ARG A 67 8.42 -4.25 -0.65
N LEU A 68 7.16 -4.10 -0.26
CA LEU A 68 6.77 -3.24 0.88
C LEU A 68 7.44 -3.65 2.20
N ILE A 69 7.60 -4.96 2.44
CA ILE A 69 8.33 -5.46 3.62
C ILE A 69 9.80 -5.02 3.57
N LYS A 70 10.47 -5.16 2.42
CA LYS A 70 11.87 -4.74 2.25
C LYS A 70 12.06 -3.23 2.40
N GLU A 71 11.09 -2.45 1.95
CA GLU A 71 11.08 -0.99 2.04
C GLU A 71 10.72 -0.49 3.45
N GLY A 72 10.23 -1.37 4.34
CA GLY A 72 9.81 -1.02 5.69
C GLY A 72 8.44 -0.33 5.76
N GLU A 73 7.71 -0.24 4.64
CA GLU A 73 6.38 0.38 4.54
C GLU A 73 5.25 -0.58 4.98
N TRP A 74 5.58 -1.86 5.19
CA TRP A 74 4.60 -2.88 5.54
C TRP A 74 4.13 -2.87 7.00
N ASP A 75 4.91 -2.36 7.95
CA ASP A 75 4.55 -2.46 9.38
C ASP A 75 3.87 -1.18 9.90
N THR A 76 2.74 -0.82 9.27
CA THR A 76 1.86 0.28 9.76
C THR A 76 0.97 -0.21 10.89
N LYS A 77 0.63 0.67 11.85
CA LYS A 77 -0.24 0.36 13.01
C LYS A 77 -1.70 0.07 12.64
N GLU A 78 -2.11 0.38 11.41
CA GLU A 78 -3.48 0.21 10.94
C GLU A 78 -3.70 -1.16 10.29
N PHE A 79 -4.90 -1.72 10.46
CA PHE A 79 -5.36 -2.97 9.84
C PHE A 79 -4.49 -4.21 10.10
N THR A 80 -3.81 -4.28 11.25
CA THR A 80 -2.89 -5.37 11.63
C THR A 80 -3.48 -6.76 11.45
N GLU A 81 -4.74 -6.97 11.83
CA GLU A 81 -5.42 -8.27 11.69
C GLU A 81 -5.60 -8.68 10.22
N MET A 82 -6.09 -7.77 9.37
CA MET A 82 -6.26 -8.03 7.94
C MET A 82 -4.93 -8.30 7.24
N ARG A 83 -3.86 -7.59 7.61
CA ARG A 83 -2.52 -7.82 7.07
C ARG A 83 -1.99 -9.20 7.43
N ASN A 84 -2.16 -9.62 8.68
CA ASN A 84 -1.75 -10.94 9.12
C ASN A 84 -2.54 -12.05 8.41
N ASN A 85 -3.85 -11.85 8.19
CA ASN A 85 -4.67 -12.78 7.42
C ASN A 85 -4.20 -12.84 5.95
N LEU A 86 -3.90 -11.69 5.33
CA LEU A 86 -3.36 -11.63 3.98
C LEU A 86 -2.01 -12.35 3.85
N LEU A 87 -1.10 -12.18 4.82
CA LEU A 87 0.19 -12.89 4.82
C LEU A 87 0.03 -14.41 4.90
N LYS A 88 -0.94 -14.89 5.69
CA LYS A 88 -1.29 -16.32 5.79
C LYS A 88 -1.80 -16.85 4.44
N GLU A 89 -2.75 -16.15 3.82
CA GLU A 89 -3.30 -16.53 2.51
C GLU A 89 -2.23 -16.52 1.41
N LEU A 90 -1.36 -15.50 1.40
CA LEU A 90 -0.25 -15.41 0.45
C LEU A 90 0.91 -16.36 0.78
N LYS A 91 0.86 -17.09 1.90
CA LYS A 91 1.92 -17.98 2.41
C LYS A 91 3.28 -17.28 2.54
N ILE A 92 3.27 -16.01 2.92
CA ILE A 92 4.48 -15.22 3.16
C ILE A 92 4.85 -15.34 4.63
N LYS A 93 6.07 -15.79 4.92
CA LYS A 93 6.63 -15.72 6.28
C LYS A 93 7.14 -14.30 6.50
N HIS A 94 6.34 -13.49 7.20
CA HIS A 94 6.76 -12.19 7.72
C HIS A 94 6.61 -12.24 9.23
N ASN A 95 7.71 -12.03 9.94
CA ASN A 95 7.66 -11.84 11.38
C ASN A 95 7.73 -10.31 11.56
N PRO A 96 6.68 -9.63 12.07
CA PRO A 96 6.63 -8.16 12.18
C PRO A 96 7.63 -7.59 13.21
N ILE A 97 8.58 -8.42 13.62
CA ILE A 97 9.50 -8.21 14.69
C ILE A 97 10.87 -8.68 14.17
N ASP A 98 11.57 -7.76 13.53
CA ASP A 98 13.05 -7.75 13.49
C ASP A 98 13.61 -7.36 14.87
N ASN A 99 12.95 -7.74 15.98
CA ASN A 99 13.58 -7.69 17.29
C ASN A 99 14.83 -8.56 17.27
N GLU A 100 15.02 -9.53 16.38
CA GLU A 100 16.27 -10.29 16.35
C GLU A 100 17.46 -9.38 15.98
N VAL A 101 17.32 -8.53 14.95
CA VAL A 101 18.33 -7.54 14.55
C VAL A 101 18.49 -6.45 15.62
N ILE A 102 17.39 -5.93 16.15
CA ILE A 102 17.42 -4.90 17.21
C ILE A 102 18.02 -5.46 18.51
N LEU A 103 17.70 -6.71 18.88
CA LEU A 103 18.19 -7.39 20.08
C LEU A 103 19.67 -7.78 19.92
N GLU A 104 20.13 -8.17 18.73
CA GLU A 104 21.55 -8.34 18.44
C GLU A 104 22.32 -7.03 18.57
N GLN A 105 21.78 -5.94 18.01
CA GLN A 105 22.38 -4.60 18.14
C GLN A 105 22.40 -4.12 19.59
N LEU A 106 21.33 -4.34 20.37
CA LEU A 106 21.25 -3.97 21.79
C LEU A 106 22.22 -4.82 22.64
N LYS A 107 22.31 -6.13 22.40
CA LYS A 107 23.28 -7.01 23.07
C LYS A 107 24.72 -6.59 22.79
N SER A 108 25.01 -6.20 21.55
CA SER A 108 26.33 -5.69 21.15
C SER A 108 26.69 -4.40 21.89
N HIS A 109 25.77 -3.43 21.95
CA HIS A 109 25.98 -2.18 22.68
C HIS A 109 26.09 -2.39 24.20
N GLU A 110 25.28 -3.28 24.78
CA GLU A 110 25.34 -3.59 26.21
C GLU A 110 26.70 -4.17 26.61
N LYS A 111 27.28 -5.01 25.73
CA LYS A 111 28.62 -5.57 25.93
C LYS A 111 29.71 -4.49 25.93
N LEU A 112 29.66 -3.56 24.98
CA LEU A 112 30.61 -2.43 24.90
C LEU A 112 30.54 -1.52 26.13
N LEU A 113 29.34 -1.26 26.64
CA LEU A 113 29.15 -0.46 27.85
C LEU A 113 29.77 -1.11 29.09
N LYS A 114 29.63 -2.44 29.25
CA LYS A 114 30.24 -3.17 30.38
C LYS A 114 31.78 -3.16 30.33
N GLU A 115 32.36 -3.23 29.14
CA GLU A 115 33.82 -3.14 28.93
C GLU A 115 34.36 -1.73 29.22
N LEU A 116 33.61 -0.68 28.87
CA LEU A 116 33.97 0.71 29.18
C LEU A 116 33.85 1.04 30.68
N CYS A 117 32.84 0.53 31.36
CA CYS A 117 32.64 0.77 32.80
C CYS A 117 33.53 -0.09 33.71
N SER A 118 34.23 -1.10 33.18
CA SER A 118 35.16 -1.96 33.94
C SER A 118 36.62 -1.52 33.83
N LYS A 119 36.89 -0.32 33.31
CA LYS A 119 38.22 0.26 33.11
C LYS A 119 38.35 1.55 33.91
#